data_AF-F9EP96-F1
#
_entry.id   AF-F9EP96-F1
#
_cell.length_a   1.000
_cell.length_b   1.000
_cell.length_c   1.000
_cell.angle_alpha   90.00
_cell.angle_beta   90.00
_cell.angle_gamma   90.00
#
_symmetry.space_group_name_H-M   'P 1'
#
loop_
_entity.id
_entity.type
_entity.pdbx_description
1 polymer ?
#
loop_
_entity_poly.entity_id
_entity_poly.type
_entity_poly.pdbx_seq_one_letter_code
_entity_poly.pdbx_strand_id
1 'polypeptide(L)'
;MFFCLFSLIIIGFYINDNSLSGYFSLIKDNGYKSDFTQKYGYGLTFINMGVMGFVSIGFVMITGQAFNGPVLAALFTVVGFSANGKTVFNTLPILLGVLLASLGSKGSIFTLAISGLFGTALAPISGIFGPVAGIIAGWLHLAVVQNVGLVHGGLNLYNNGFSAGIVAGFLLPIFNMITDNNNQRKMNIQRKHMNFLKTVQANIKKRNT
;
A
#
# COMPACT_ATOMS: atom_id res chain seq x y z
N MET A 1 -14.39 10.64 17.01
CA MET A 1 -13.80 9.96 15.83
C MET A 1 -14.56 10.29 14.55
N PHE A 2 -15.78 9.80 14.35
CA PHE A 2 -16.57 10.04 13.12
C PHE A 2 -16.66 11.50 12.70
N PHE A 3 -16.98 12.39 13.65
CA PHE A 3 -17.01 13.84 13.42
C PHE A 3 -15.71 14.38 12.81
N CYS A 4 -14.55 13.94 13.31
CA CYS A 4 -13.23 14.36 12.81
C CYS A 4 -12.97 13.85 11.38
N LEU A 5 -13.40 12.64 11.05
CA LEU A 5 -13.24 12.10 9.69
C LEU A 5 -14.16 12.81 8.70
N PHE A 6 -15.41 13.08 9.08
CA PHE A 6 -16.33 13.87 8.27
C PHE A 6 -15.83 15.31 8.10
N SER A 7 -15.29 15.93 9.14
CA SER A 7 -14.74 17.29 9.02
C SER A 7 -13.58 17.34 8.03
N LEU A 8 -12.70 16.34 7.97
CA LEU A 8 -11.63 16.28 6.97
C LEU A 8 -12.19 16.24 5.54
N ILE A 9 -13.22 15.44 5.29
CA ILE A 9 -13.85 15.34 3.96
C ILE A 9 -14.53 16.64 3.59
N ILE A 10 -15.32 17.23 4.50
CA ILE A 10 -16.06 18.47 4.25
C ILE A 10 -15.09 19.63 4.00
N ILE A 11 -14.08 19.81 4.87
CA ILE A 11 -13.05 20.85 4.70
C ILE A 11 -12.29 20.63 3.40
N GLY A 12 -11.89 19.39 3.10
CA GLY A 12 -11.19 19.07 1.86
C GLY A 12 -12.01 19.36 0.60
N PHE A 13 -13.33 19.11 0.65
CA PHE A 13 -14.27 19.43 -0.43
C PHE A 13 -14.38 20.94 -0.68
N TYR A 14 -14.48 21.75 0.38
CA TYR A 14 -14.50 23.21 0.26
C TYR A 14 -13.18 23.77 -0.28
N ILE A 15 -12.03 23.22 0.15
CA ILE A 15 -10.71 23.62 -0.36
C ILE A 15 -10.54 23.25 -1.84
N ASN A 16 -11.21 22.19 -2.31
CA ASN A 16 -11.17 21.75 -3.70
C ASN A 16 -12.32 22.35 -4.54
N ASP A 17 -12.70 23.59 -4.26
CA ASP A 17 -13.74 24.36 -4.98
C ASP A 17 -15.09 23.63 -5.10
N ASN A 18 -15.50 22.94 -4.03
CA ASN A 18 -16.72 22.11 -4.00
C ASN A 18 -16.75 21.04 -5.09
N SER A 19 -15.58 20.49 -5.42
CA SER A 19 -15.41 19.45 -6.44
C SER A 19 -14.66 18.25 -5.89
N LEU A 20 -14.86 17.09 -6.52
CA LEU A 20 -14.02 15.89 -6.33
C LEU A 20 -13.14 15.61 -7.56
N SER A 21 -13.04 16.59 -8.47
CA SER A 21 -12.18 16.49 -9.64
C SER A 21 -10.74 16.18 -9.23
N GLY A 22 -10.12 15.20 -9.89
CA GLY A 22 -8.78 14.72 -9.57
C GLY A 22 -8.67 13.68 -8.47
N TYR A 23 -9.73 13.42 -7.68
CA TYR A 23 -9.67 12.44 -6.59
C TYR A 23 -9.38 11.02 -7.10
N PHE A 24 -9.93 10.64 -8.25
CA PHE A 24 -9.65 9.34 -8.86
C PHE A 24 -8.17 9.19 -9.26
N SER A 25 -7.52 10.28 -9.69
CA SER A 25 -6.09 10.30 -9.98
C SER A 25 -5.25 10.12 -8.72
N LEU A 26 -5.72 10.64 -7.57
CA LEU A 26 -5.10 10.42 -6.27
C LEU A 26 -5.24 8.96 -5.84
N ILE A 27 -6.44 8.37 -5.91
CA ILE A 27 -6.63 6.96 -5.48
C ILE A 27 -5.78 5.98 -6.32
N LYS A 28 -5.57 6.27 -7.61
CA LYS A 28 -4.73 5.48 -8.51
C LYS A 28 -3.22 5.63 -8.30
N ASP A 29 -2.78 6.58 -7.48
CA ASP A 29 -1.37 6.76 -7.18
C ASP A 29 -0.78 5.51 -6.50
N ASN A 30 0.46 5.16 -6.85
CA ASN A 30 1.19 4.08 -6.20
C ASN A 30 1.62 4.45 -4.76
N GLY A 31 1.75 5.75 -4.46
CA GLY A 31 2.08 6.26 -3.13
C GLY A 31 3.54 6.12 -2.72
N TYR A 32 4.44 5.73 -3.63
CA TYR A 32 5.86 5.62 -3.32
C TYR A 32 6.50 7.02 -3.24
N LYS A 33 7.17 7.32 -2.11
CA LYS A 33 7.86 8.61 -1.85
C LYS A 33 7.00 9.82 -2.26
N SER A 34 5.69 9.72 -2.01
CA SER A 34 4.71 10.70 -2.48
C SER A 34 4.25 11.58 -1.34
N ASP A 35 4.21 12.88 -1.59
CA ASP A 35 3.54 13.88 -0.76
C ASP A 35 2.28 14.34 -1.51
N PHE A 36 1.11 13.91 -1.05
CA PHE A 36 -0.16 14.23 -1.70
C PHE A 36 -0.55 15.69 -1.51
N THR A 37 -0.08 16.37 -0.45
CA THR A 37 -0.35 17.80 -0.28
C THR A 37 0.33 18.61 -1.39
N GLN A 38 1.55 18.22 -1.78
CA GLN A 38 2.27 18.85 -2.89
C GLN A 38 1.73 18.40 -4.25
N LYS A 39 1.39 17.11 -4.41
CA LYS A 39 1.02 16.52 -5.70
C LYS A 39 -0.43 16.77 -6.11
N TYR A 40 -1.36 16.78 -5.16
CA TYR A 40 -2.81 16.86 -5.38
C TYR A 40 -3.48 18.01 -4.62
N GLY A 41 -2.72 18.79 -3.85
CA GLY A 41 -3.23 19.86 -3.02
C GLY A 41 -3.84 19.39 -1.70
N TYR A 42 -4.09 20.33 -0.80
CA TYR A 42 -4.66 20.05 0.52
C TYR A 42 -6.08 19.49 0.45
N GLY A 43 -6.91 19.97 -0.49
CA GLY A 43 -8.32 19.58 -0.58
C GLY A 43 -8.50 18.07 -0.80
N LEU A 44 -7.96 17.55 -1.91
CA LEU A 44 -8.00 16.12 -2.22
C LEU A 44 -7.27 15.27 -1.18
N THR A 45 -6.20 15.81 -0.57
CA THR A 45 -5.47 15.11 0.49
C THR A 45 -6.33 14.93 1.74
N PHE A 46 -7.04 15.97 2.20
CA PHE A 46 -7.92 15.86 3.37
C PHE A 46 -9.11 14.94 3.11
N ILE A 47 -9.69 14.98 1.91
CA ILE A 47 -10.70 14.00 1.49
C ILE A 47 -10.14 12.58 1.59
N ASN A 48 -8.94 12.33 1.05
CA ASN A 48 -8.30 11.02 1.14
C ASN A 48 -8.07 10.58 2.58
N MET A 49 -7.57 11.47 3.44
CA MET A 49 -7.34 11.19 4.86
C MET A 49 -8.63 10.77 5.57
N GLY A 50 -9.74 11.48 5.32
CA GLY A 50 -11.05 11.13 5.89
C GLY A 50 -11.55 9.78 5.38
N VAL A 51 -11.49 9.53 4.07
CA VAL A 51 -11.89 8.25 3.46
C VAL A 51 -11.06 7.08 4.00
N MET A 52 -9.74 7.25 4.12
CA MET A 52 -8.85 6.24 4.69
C MET A 52 -9.14 5.96 6.17
N GLY A 53 -9.63 6.97 6.90
CA GLY A 53 -10.17 6.78 8.25
C GLY A 53 -11.40 5.87 8.26
N PHE A 54 -12.35 6.06 7.34
CA PHE A 54 -13.51 5.18 7.22
C PHE A 54 -13.14 3.76 6.78
N VAL A 55 -12.18 3.59 5.87
CA VAL A 55 -11.62 2.27 5.53
C VAL A 55 -11.05 1.58 6.78
N SER A 56 -10.36 2.34 7.63
CA SER A 56 -9.79 1.83 8.89
C SER A 56 -10.88 1.44 9.89
N ILE A 57 -11.96 2.23 10.03
CA ILE A 57 -13.13 1.88 10.84
C ILE A 57 -13.76 0.57 10.33
N GLY A 58 -13.99 0.48 9.02
CA GLY A 58 -14.56 -0.71 8.39
C GLY A 58 -13.73 -1.95 8.67
N PHE A 59 -12.40 -1.84 8.59
CA PHE A 59 -11.50 -2.93 8.94
C PHE A 59 -11.63 -3.38 10.40
N VAL A 60 -11.63 -2.43 11.35
CA VAL A 60 -11.82 -2.73 12.78
C VAL A 60 -13.14 -3.44 13.02
N MET A 61 -14.23 -2.97 12.39
CA MET A 61 -15.54 -3.61 12.47
C MET A 61 -15.55 -5.03 11.89
N ILE A 62 -14.90 -5.27 10.75
CA ILE A 62 -14.76 -6.60 10.14
C ILE A 62 -14.03 -7.56 11.09
N THR A 63 -12.98 -7.08 11.77
CA THR A 63 -12.25 -7.91 12.74
C THR A 63 -13.03 -8.16 14.05
N GLY A 64 -14.15 -7.47 14.28
CA GLY A 64 -14.91 -7.54 15.53
C GLY A 64 -14.20 -6.88 16.72
N GLN A 65 -13.20 -6.04 16.47
CA GLN A 65 -12.39 -5.45 17.53
C GLN A 65 -13.06 -4.23 18.16
N ALA A 66 -12.94 -4.10 19.48
CA ALA A 66 -13.43 -2.93 20.21
C ALA A 66 -12.53 -1.69 19.97
N PHE A 67 -13.16 -0.53 19.82
CA PHE A 67 -12.46 0.75 19.76
C PHE A 67 -11.90 1.12 21.14
N ASN A 68 -10.58 1.17 21.26
CA ASN A 68 -9.85 1.58 22.46
C ASN A 68 -8.67 2.48 22.08
N GLY A 69 -7.91 2.96 23.06
CA GLY A 69 -6.78 3.89 22.85
C GLY A 69 -5.81 3.43 21.74
N PRO A 70 -5.22 2.22 21.84
CA PRO A 70 -4.32 1.70 20.80
C PRO A 70 -4.94 1.59 19.41
N VAL A 71 -6.20 1.13 19.31
CA VAL A 71 -6.90 1.02 18.01
C VAL A 71 -7.14 2.40 17.40
N LEU A 72 -7.53 3.39 18.20
CA LEU A 72 -7.70 4.77 17.75
C LEU A 72 -6.36 5.40 17.33
N ALA A 73 -5.28 5.14 18.07
CA ALA A 73 -3.94 5.59 17.71
C ALA A 73 -3.49 5.01 16.37
N ALA A 74 -3.70 3.71 16.15
CA ALA A 74 -3.41 3.06 14.87
C ALA A 74 -4.27 3.64 13.73
N LEU A 75 -5.56 3.87 13.97
CA LEU A 75 -6.48 4.46 12.99
C LEU A 75 -6.05 5.86 12.59
N PHE A 76 -5.75 6.74 13.56
CA PHE A 76 -5.28 8.09 13.25
C PHE A 76 -3.88 8.11 12.64
N THR A 77 -3.06 7.08 12.90
CA THR A 77 -1.80 6.87 12.17
C THR A 77 -2.08 6.61 10.69
N VAL A 78 -3.04 5.74 10.35
CA VAL A 78 -3.45 5.53 8.95
C VAL A 78 -3.92 6.85 8.33
N VAL A 79 -4.80 7.58 9.01
CA VAL A 79 -5.32 8.88 8.53
C VAL A 79 -4.18 9.87 8.26
N GLY A 80 -3.28 10.10 9.22
CA GLY A 80 -2.16 11.03 9.08
C GLY A 80 -1.23 10.66 7.93
N PHE A 81 -0.77 9.41 7.87
CA PHE A 81 0.11 8.95 6.81
C PHE A 81 -0.58 8.75 5.45
N SER A 82 -1.90 8.96 5.35
CA SER A 82 -2.60 8.98 4.06
C SER A 82 -2.31 10.24 3.24
N ALA A 83 -1.76 11.28 3.86
CA ALA A 83 -1.15 12.40 3.13
C ALA A 83 0.17 12.01 2.43
N ASN A 84 0.81 10.91 2.86
CA ASN A 84 2.12 10.47 2.39
C ASN A 84 2.04 9.14 1.62
N GLY A 85 1.08 9.02 0.69
CA GLY A 85 1.06 7.91 -0.25
C GLY A 85 0.21 6.70 0.12
N LYS A 86 -0.78 6.81 1.02
CA LYS A 86 -1.77 5.74 1.20
C LYS A 86 -3.06 6.08 0.48
N THR A 87 -3.54 5.14 -0.30
CA THR A 87 -4.82 5.21 -1.01
C THR A 87 -5.63 3.97 -0.70
N VAL A 88 -6.92 4.00 -1.02
CA VAL A 88 -7.78 2.83 -0.86
C VAL A 88 -7.24 1.65 -1.67
N PHE A 89 -6.76 1.88 -2.89
CA PHE A 89 -6.31 0.82 -3.80
C PHE A 89 -5.01 0.15 -3.36
N ASN A 90 -4.07 0.89 -2.77
CA ASN A 90 -2.82 0.30 -2.29
C ASN A 90 -2.93 -0.24 -0.85
N THR A 91 -3.95 0.17 -0.10
CA THR A 91 -4.15 -0.26 1.30
C THR A 91 -5.01 -1.51 1.44
N LEU A 92 -6.10 -1.63 0.68
CA LEU A 92 -6.99 -2.80 0.76
C LEU A 92 -6.26 -4.14 0.55
N PRO A 93 -5.30 -4.28 -0.39
CA PRO A 93 -4.57 -5.53 -0.54
C PRO A 93 -3.74 -5.90 0.69
N ILE A 94 -3.18 -4.91 1.41
CA ILE A 94 -2.47 -5.15 2.68
C ILE A 94 -3.42 -5.71 3.73
N LEU A 95 -4.58 -5.04 3.91
CA LEU A 95 -5.59 -5.46 4.88
C LEU A 95 -6.12 -6.86 4.57
N LEU A 96 -6.35 -7.17 3.29
CA LEU A 96 -6.74 -8.49 2.83
C LEU A 96 -5.66 -9.54 3.15
N GLY A 97 -4.39 -9.21 2.92
CA GLY A 97 -3.27 -10.09 3.28
C GLY A 97 -3.24 -10.43 4.77
N VAL A 98 -3.47 -9.43 5.63
CA VAL A 98 -3.55 -9.61 7.08
C VAL A 98 -4.73 -10.51 7.48
N LEU A 99 -5.91 -10.32 6.85
CA LEU A 99 -7.06 -11.20 7.08
C LEU A 99 -6.81 -12.63 6.61
N LEU A 100 -6.14 -12.83 5.47
CA LEU A 100 -5.79 -14.16 5.00
C LEU A 100 -4.77 -14.84 5.92
N ALA A 101 -3.82 -14.09 6.49
CA ALA A 101 -2.88 -14.63 7.47
C ALA A 101 -3.57 -15.06 8.77
N SER A 102 -4.68 -14.41 9.15
CA SER A 102 -5.40 -14.74 10.37
C SER A 102 -6.02 -16.12 10.33
N LEU A 103 -6.40 -16.63 9.15
CA LEU A 103 -6.98 -17.96 8.96
C LEU A 103 -6.06 -19.09 9.43
N GLY A 104 -4.73 -18.88 9.35
CA GLY A 104 -3.72 -19.85 9.80
C GLY A 104 -3.09 -19.49 11.15
N SER A 105 -3.54 -18.44 11.81
CA SER A 105 -2.90 -17.87 12.99
C SER A 105 -3.74 -18.06 14.26
N LYS A 106 -3.06 -18.22 15.40
CA LYS A 106 -3.68 -18.28 16.75
C LYS A 106 -3.64 -16.94 17.49
N GLY A 107 -3.37 -15.84 16.78
CA GLY A 107 -3.27 -14.51 17.38
C GLY A 107 -4.60 -13.97 17.91
N SER A 108 -4.53 -13.04 18.87
CA SER A 108 -5.73 -12.35 19.37
C SER A 108 -6.35 -11.44 18.31
N ILE A 109 -7.66 -11.17 18.42
CA ILE A 109 -8.37 -10.19 17.60
C ILE A 109 -7.71 -8.80 17.71
N PHE A 110 -7.21 -8.44 18.91
CA PHE A 110 -6.47 -7.20 19.13
C PHE A 110 -5.20 -7.14 18.27
N THR A 111 -4.38 -8.20 18.28
CA THR A 111 -3.18 -8.27 17.45
C THR A 111 -3.54 -8.18 15.97
N LEU A 112 -4.57 -8.90 15.52
CA LEU A 112 -5.02 -8.87 14.15
C LEU A 112 -5.41 -7.45 13.69
N ALA A 113 -6.25 -6.77 14.46
CA ALA A 113 -6.73 -5.43 14.13
C ALA A 113 -5.59 -4.40 14.09
N ILE A 114 -4.73 -4.41 15.12
CA ILE A 114 -3.60 -3.48 15.23
C ILE A 114 -2.57 -3.73 14.11
N SER A 115 -2.26 -5.00 13.81
CA SER A 115 -1.36 -5.35 12.70
C SER A 115 -1.94 -5.01 11.34
N GLY A 116 -3.25 -5.10 11.15
CA GLY A 116 -3.88 -4.62 9.92
C GLY A 116 -3.68 -3.12 9.73
N LEU A 117 -4.01 -2.31 10.74
CA LEU A 117 -3.92 -0.87 10.67
C LEU A 117 -2.47 -0.37 10.51
N PHE A 118 -1.54 -0.83 11.35
CA PHE A 118 -0.13 -0.43 11.23
C PHE A 118 0.56 -1.08 10.01
N GLY A 119 0.13 -2.27 9.61
CA GLY A 119 0.64 -2.97 8.43
C GLY A 119 0.43 -2.16 7.14
N THR A 120 -0.58 -1.27 7.10
CA THR A 120 -0.79 -0.34 5.97
C THR A 120 0.43 0.57 5.69
N ALA A 121 1.41 0.65 6.60
CA ALA A 121 2.71 1.25 6.29
C ALA A 121 3.38 0.62 5.05
N LEU A 122 3.05 -0.63 4.72
CA LEU A 122 3.51 -1.38 3.56
C LEU A 122 2.70 -1.10 2.28
N ALA A 123 1.67 -0.26 2.32
CA ALA A 123 0.81 0.05 1.18
C ALA A 123 1.57 0.44 -0.10
N PRO A 124 2.70 1.20 -0.07
CA PRO A 124 3.48 1.47 -1.27
C PRO A 124 4.01 0.22 -1.98
N ILE A 125 4.25 -0.90 -1.28
CA ILE A 125 4.62 -2.18 -1.92
C ILE A 125 3.49 -2.64 -2.84
N SER A 126 2.23 -2.56 -2.38
CA SER A 126 1.07 -2.84 -3.20
C SER A 126 0.91 -1.89 -4.38
N GLY A 127 1.23 -0.61 -4.17
CA GLY A 127 1.10 0.41 -5.22
C GLY A 127 2.13 0.24 -6.35
N ILE A 128 3.38 -0.11 -6.01
CA ILE A 128 4.47 -0.25 -6.99
C ILE A 128 4.41 -1.61 -7.69
N PHE A 129 4.26 -2.69 -6.92
CA PHE A 129 4.40 -4.05 -7.42
C PHE A 129 3.06 -4.75 -7.67
N GLY A 130 1.95 -4.07 -7.37
CA GLY A 130 0.60 -4.54 -7.59
C GLY A 130 -0.06 -5.20 -6.36
N PRO A 131 -1.37 -5.47 -6.43
CA PRO A 131 -2.17 -5.92 -5.29
C PRO A 131 -1.69 -7.26 -4.71
N VAL A 132 -1.17 -8.17 -5.53
CA VAL A 132 -0.65 -9.46 -5.05
C VAL A 132 0.56 -9.26 -4.12
N ALA A 133 1.47 -8.35 -4.46
CA ALA A 133 2.59 -8.00 -3.60
C ALA A 133 2.12 -7.38 -2.28
N GLY A 134 1.03 -6.59 -2.33
CA GLY A 134 0.37 -6.06 -1.14
C GLY A 134 -0.20 -7.16 -0.23
N ILE A 135 -0.90 -8.14 -0.80
CA ILE A 135 -1.43 -9.29 -0.06
C ILE A 135 -0.29 -10.06 0.62
N ILE A 136 0.79 -10.34 -0.10
CA ILE A 136 1.98 -11.00 0.45
C ILE A 136 2.59 -10.18 1.60
N ALA A 137 2.69 -8.85 1.43
CA ALA A 137 3.23 -7.96 2.46
C ALA A 137 2.38 -7.94 3.73
N GLY A 138 1.05 -7.84 3.60
CA GLY A 138 0.14 -7.91 4.74
C GLY A 138 0.17 -9.27 5.43
N TRP A 139 0.21 -10.35 4.65
CA TRP A 139 0.28 -11.71 5.18
C TRP A 139 1.55 -11.93 6.00
N LEU A 140 2.71 -11.56 5.43
CA LEU A 140 4.00 -11.67 6.09
C LEU A 140 4.07 -10.75 7.31
N HIS A 141 3.46 -9.57 7.25
CA HIS A 141 3.44 -8.64 8.37
C HIS A 141 2.81 -9.21 9.63
N LEU A 142 1.62 -9.83 9.52
CA LEU A 142 0.99 -10.47 10.69
C LEU A 142 1.87 -11.60 11.25
N ALA A 143 2.46 -12.41 10.38
CA ALA A 143 3.36 -13.49 10.80
C ALA A 143 4.59 -12.95 11.56
N VAL A 144 5.20 -11.86 11.09
CA VAL A 144 6.34 -11.24 11.76
C VAL A 144 5.95 -10.63 13.10
N VAL A 145 4.85 -9.88 13.18
CA VAL A 145 4.38 -9.25 14.43
C VAL A 145 4.19 -10.28 15.54
N GLN A 146 3.67 -11.45 15.21
CA GLN A 146 3.37 -12.51 16.20
C GLN A 146 4.61 -13.21 16.76
N ASN A 147 5.73 -13.19 16.03
CA ASN A 147 6.94 -13.92 16.40
C ASN A 147 8.06 -13.01 16.91
N VAL A 148 8.19 -11.81 16.36
CA VAL A 148 9.27 -10.86 16.71
C VAL A 148 9.15 -10.33 18.15
N GLY A 149 7.93 -10.30 18.70
CA GLY A 149 7.70 -9.97 20.12
C GLY A 149 8.54 -10.79 21.09
N LEU A 150 8.70 -12.09 20.80
CA LEU A 150 9.52 -13.01 21.57
C LEU A 150 11.01 -12.74 21.39
N VAL A 151 11.43 -12.42 20.17
CA VAL A 151 12.84 -12.18 19.81
C VAL A 151 13.43 -11.00 20.58
N HIS A 152 12.66 -9.91 20.73
CA HIS A 152 13.10 -8.75 21.51
C HIS A 152 12.64 -8.78 22.97
N GLY A 153 12.07 -9.90 23.45
CA GLY A 153 11.66 -10.07 24.86
C GLY A 153 10.69 -9.01 25.38
N GLY A 154 9.85 -8.43 24.52
CA GLY A 154 8.95 -7.33 24.90
C GLY A 154 9.60 -5.95 25.10
N LEU A 155 10.92 -5.80 24.92
CA LEU A 155 11.63 -4.52 25.08
C LEU A 155 11.21 -3.47 24.02
N ASN A 156 10.79 -3.93 22.84
CA ASN A 156 10.26 -3.05 21.81
C ASN A 156 8.74 -2.91 21.94
N LEU A 157 8.31 -1.78 22.52
CA LEU A 157 6.90 -1.44 22.69
C LEU A 157 6.21 -1.11 21.34
N TYR A 158 6.97 -0.75 20.31
CA TYR A 158 6.47 -0.47 18.97
C TYR A 158 6.72 -1.63 17.99
N ASN A 159 6.30 -2.83 18.40
CA ASN A 159 6.51 -4.07 17.64
C ASN A 159 5.92 -4.02 16.22
N ASN A 160 4.74 -3.39 16.02
CA ASN A 160 4.12 -3.35 14.70
C ASN A 160 4.94 -2.54 13.69
N GLY A 161 5.38 -1.33 14.03
CA GLY A 161 6.21 -0.55 13.11
C GLY A 161 7.56 -1.21 12.83
N PHE A 162 8.18 -1.80 13.85
CA PHE A 162 9.42 -2.56 13.67
C PHE A 162 9.25 -3.76 12.74
N SER A 163 8.18 -4.53 12.93
CA SER A 163 7.82 -5.65 12.07
C SER A 163 7.55 -5.21 10.63
N ALA A 164 6.89 -4.06 10.41
CA ALA A 164 6.72 -3.49 9.08
C ALA A 164 8.08 -3.14 8.44
N GLY A 165 9.02 -2.59 9.21
CA GLY A 165 10.39 -2.34 8.76
C GLY A 165 11.12 -3.61 8.30
N ILE A 166 11.04 -4.70 9.07
CA ILE A 166 11.60 -6.00 8.70
C ILE A 166 10.98 -6.52 7.39
N VAL A 167 9.65 -6.49 7.30
CA VAL A 167 8.91 -6.95 6.11
C VAL A 167 9.29 -6.14 4.88
N ALA A 168 9.37 -4.82 5.00
CA ALA A 168 9.79 -3.94 3.90
C ALA A 168 11.25 -4.22 3.49
N GLY A 169 12.16 -4.35 4.45
CA GLY A 169 13.57 -4.65 4.21
C GLY A 169 13.78 -5.99 3.49
N PHE A 170 12.90 -6.96 3.73
CA PHE A 170 12.94 -8.27 3.08
C PHE A 170 12.27 -8.25 1.69
N LEU A 171 11.07 -7.68 1.56
CA LEU A 171 10.28 -7.75 0.33
C LEU A 171 10.76 -6.80 -0.76
N LEU A 172 11.25 -5.60 -0.41
CA LEU A 172 11.66 -4.61 -1.41
C LEU A 172 12.80 -5.12 -2.32
N PRO A 173 13.91 -5.70 -1.80
CA PRO A 173 14.96 -6.25 -2.65
C PRO A 173 14.46 -7.36 -3.58
N ILE A 174 13.59 -8.24 -3.07
CA ILE A 174 13.04 -9.36 -3.84
C ILE A 174 12.17 -8.85 -4.99
N PHE A 175 11.22 -7.96 -4.71
CA PHE A 175 10.33 -7.44 -5.74
C PHE A 175 11.06 -6.56 -6.76
N ASN A 176 12.07 -5.79 -6.33
CA ASN A 176 12.94 -5.06 -7.25
C ASN A 176 13.65 -6.02 -8.22
N MET A 177 14.29 -7.07 -7.69
CA MET A 177 14.98 -8.07 -8.52
C MET A 177 14.04 -8.75 -9.52
N ILE A 178 12.83 -9.14 -9.10
CA ILE A 178 11.84 -9.75 -10.00
C ILE A 178 11.42 -8.77 -11.10
N THR A 179 11.17 -7.52 -10.73
CA THR A 179 10.74 -6.47 -11.67
C THR A 179 11.83 -6.16 -12.68
N ASP A 180 13.08 -6.02 -12.24
CA ASP A 180 14.23 -5.76 -13.09
C ASP A 180 14.47 -6.90 -14.08
N ASN A 181 14.41 -8.15 -13.61
CA ASN A 181 14.54 -9.33 -14.47
C ASN A 181 13.43 -9.40 -15.53
N ASN A 182 12.18 -9.07 -15.16
CA ASN A 182 11.07 -9.03 -16.11
C ASN A 182 11.25 -7.92 -17.16
N ASN A 183 11.74 -6.76 -16.76
CA ASN A 183 12.03 -5.65 -17.66
C ASN A 183 13.16 -6.00 -18.63
N GLN A 184 14.26 -6.61 -18.15
CA GLN A 184 15.35 -7.09 -19.00
C GLN A 184 14.87 -8.13 -20.02
N ARG A 185 14.00 -9.07 -19.60
CA ARG A 185 13.40 -10.06 -20.52
C ARG A 185 12.58 -9.39 -21.63
N LYS A 186 11.72 -8.42 -21.29
CA LYS A 186 10.93 -7.67 -22.27
C LYS A 186 11.80 -6.91 -23.27
N MET A 187 12.84 -6.22 -22.79
CA MET A 187 13.79 -5.52 -23.64
C MET A 187 14.53 -6.46 -24.59
N ASN A 188 14.94 -7.64 -24.10
CA ASN A 188 15.62 -8.63 -24.93
C ASN A 188 14.71 -9.19 -26.04
N ILE A 189 13.42 -9.42 -25.75
CA ILE A 189 12.44 -9.84 -26.76
C ILE A 189 12.25 -8.74 -27.81
N GLN A 190 12.07 -7.49 -27.39
CA GLN A 190 11.92 -6.35 -28.29
C GLN A 190 13.15 -6.15 -29.19
N ARG A 191 14.37 -6.26 -28.64
CA ARG A 191 15.61 -6.21 -29.43
C ARG A 191 15.68 -7.31 -30.48
N LYS A 192 15.32 -8.55 -30.13
CA LYS A 192 15.28 -9.67 -31.09
C LYS A 192 14.28 -9.40 -32.21
N HIS A 193 13.08 -8.91 -31.88
CA HIS A 193 12.06 -8.57 -32.87
C HIS A 193 12.52 -7.43 -33.80
N MET A 194 13.09 -6.35 -33.26
CA MET A 194 13.63 -5.25 -34.05
C MET A 194 14.76 -5.69 -34.99
N ASN A 195 15.66 -6.56 -34.51
CA ASN A 195 16.74 -7.10 -35.35
C ASN A 195 16.17 -7.97 -36.48
N PHE A 196 15.17 -8.81 -36.19
CA PHE A 196 14.48 -9.59 -37.21
C PHE A 196 13.85 -8.71 -38.29
N LEU A 197 13.12 -7.65 -37.91
CA LEU A 197 12.52 -6.70 -38.87
C LEU A 197 13.58 -6.02 -39.75
N LYS A 198 14.72 -5.61 -39.17
CA LYS A 198 15.84 -5.03 -39.93
C LYS A 198 16.40 -6.02 -40.95
N THR A 199 16.58 -7.29 -40.56
CA THR A 199 17.07 -8.34 -41.46
C THR A 199 16.09 -8.58 -42.61
N VAL A 200 14.79 -8.63 -42.33
CA VAL A 200 13.75 -8.80 -43.37
C VAL A 200 13.74 -7.61 -44.34
N GLN A 201 13.80 -6.37 -43.83
CA GLN A 201 13.84 -5.17 -44.67
C GLN A 201 15.09 -5.12 -45.56
N ALA A 202 16.25 -5.49 -45.02
CA ALA A 202 17.49 -5.55 -45.80
C ALA A 202 17.39 -6.59 -46.93
N ASN A 203 16.79 -7.75 -46.67
CA ASN A 203 16.58 -8.79 -47.68
C ASN A 203 15.58 -8.35 -48.76
N ILE A 204 14.52 -7.64 -48.40
CA ILE A 204 13.56 -7.09 -49.39
C ILE A 204 14.25 -6.04 -50.26
N LYS A 205 15.02 -5.13 -49.67
CA LYS A 205 15.76 -4.10 -50.43
C LYS A 205 16.73 -4.73 -51.43
N LYS A 206 17.43 -5.79 -51.04
CA LYS A 206 18.36 -6.54 -51.90
C LYS A 206 17.66 -7.30 -53.05
N ARG A 207 16.38 -7.65 -52.92
CA ARG A 207 15.61 -8.30 -54.00
C ARG A 207 15.06 -7.30 -55.03
N ASN A 208 14.93 -6.03 -54.67
CA ASN A 208 14.36 -4.97 -55.52
C ASN A 208 15.44 -4.09 -56.20
N THR A 209 16.71 -4.46 -56.06
CA THR A 209 17.88 -3.88 -56.74
C THR A 209 18.51 -4.94 -57.62
#